data_AF-A0A417QXF0-F1
#
_entry.id   AF-A0A417QXF0-F1
#
_cell.length_a   1.000
_cell.length_b   1.000
_cell.length_c   1.000
_cell.angle_alpha   90.00
_cell.angle_beta   90.00
_cell.angle_gamma   90.00
#
_symmetry.space_group_name_H-M   'P 1'
#
loop_
_entity.id
_entity.type
_entity.pdbx_description
1 polymer ?
#
loop_
_entity_poly.entity_id
_entity_poly.type
_entity_poly.pdbx_seq_one_letter_code
_entity_poly.pdbx_strand_id
1 'polypeptide(L)'
;MQQSTDLQNLLHSVHRKSYPAYKSLKGSYQFDNYILSIDHVQGDPFASPSHISVRISHKTAGFPREYYSDHVTRITLSDYLTRQFEKQVSHYTFRAKGSGKSGLISVSHCGQEILERTACEITEKGITARFFIGFPANGRTINATELEKILFDFLPVCVQKAFLYKNINHKELEQTIFLAEDQTYIRSQLAKRNLVAFVADGSILPRESGISSRPMKVSIPFTSPESLRVTMDLPHKGKISGMGIPEGITLIVGGGYHGKSTLLNALELGVYNHISGDGREYVITDDTALKLRSEDGRFIKDVDISLFINDLPNKKDTRCFSTEDASGSTSQAAGIVEGMEAGSRVFLLDEDTSATNFMVRDTFMQEVISREKEPITPFLERAEDLYKKAGISTILVAGSSGAFFHIADTIIQMDSYHPVDISEKVMALCGKYPLNPVKAPEFRFPESHRIMQKQTPSIRSHGRNAGRPEQLKIKVHGKDGFLIGKQDVDLRYIEQLIDPEQTAALGLLLKYAIEKLADDRRTVADIIEILSGQLKQNGLSFLSGGSYISCGYAMPRLQEIYSCFNRYRR
;
A
#
# COMPACT_ATOMS: atom_id res chain seq x y z
N MET A 1 18.26 -32.21 10.64
CA MET A 1 17.00 -31.65 11.16
C MET A 1 16.77 -32.28 12.52
N GLN A 2 16.58 -31.48 13.56
CA GLN A 2 16.38 -31.99 14.94
C GLN A 2 14.92 -32.41 15.13
N GLN A 3 14.65 -33.30 16.08
CA GLN A 3 13.28 -33.69 16.44
C GLN A 3 12.70 -32.72 17.48
N SER A 4 11.38 -32.67 17.60
CA SER A 4 10.70 -31.88 18.64
C SER A 4 11.15 -32.28 20.05
N THR A 5 11.45 -33.56 20.29
CA THR A 5 12.03 -34.06 21.55
C THR A 5 13.38 -33.44 21.89
N ASP A 6 14.21 -33.13 20.88
CA ASP A 6 15.49 -32.46 21.09
C ASP A 6 15.29 -31.02 21.59
N LEU A 7 14.28 -30.32 21.05
CA LEU A 7 13.90 -28.99 21.52
C LEU A 7 13.38 -29.03 22.95
N GLN A 8 12.58 -30.03 23.29
CA GLN A 8 12.05 -30.20 24.66
C GLN A 8 13.19 -30.42 25.66
N ASN A 9 14.14 -31.32 25.33
CA ASN A 9 15.33 -31.54 26.14
C ASN A 9 16.19 -30.28 26.28
N LEU A 10 16.37 -29.52 25.19
CA LEU A 10 17.09 -28.24 25.22
C LEU A 10 16.40 -27.22 26.13
N LEU A 11 15.06 -27.09 26.05
CA LEU A 11 14.27 -26.21 26.91
C LEU A 11 14.48 -26.54 28.39
N HIS A 12 14.40 -27.82 28.77
CA HIS A 12 14.65 -28.27 30.13
C HIS A 12 16.08 -27.97 30.58
N SER A 13 17.06 -28.16 29.69
CA SER A 13 18.47 -27.89 29.99
C SER A 13 18.78 -26.40 30.21
N VAL A 14 17.98 -25.48 29.68
CA VAL A 14 18.16 -24.02 29.85
C VAL A 14 17.21 -23.42 30.90
N HIS A 15 16.31 -24.21 31.47
CA HIS A 15 15.40 -23.77 32.51
C HIS A 15 16.17 -23.14 33.69
N ARG A 16 15.69 -22.00 34.20
CA ARG A 16 16.31 -21.21 35.28
C ARG A 16 17.73 -20.69 35.02
N LYS A 17 18.28 -20.85 33.80
CA LYS A 17 19.52 -20.17 33.41
C LYS A 17 19.27 -18.71 33.06
N SER A 18 20.35 -17.96 32.84
CA SER A 18 20.27 -16.59 32.35
C SER A 18 19.67 -16.53 30.95
N TYR A 19 18.91 -15.47 30.68
CA TYR A 19 18.19 -15.27 29.43
C TYR A 19 18.98 -15.52 28.13
N PRO A 20 20.27 -15.12 28.00
CA PRO A 20 21.05 -15.38 26.80
C PRO A 20 21.20 -16.87 26.44
N ALA A 21 20.99 -17.79 27.38
CA ALA A 21 21.03 -19.22 27.12
C ALA A 21 19.95 -19.67 26.11
N TYR A 22 18.85 -18.92 25.94
CA TYR A 22 17.87 -19.23 24.89
C TYR A 22 18.45 -19.22 23.47
N LYS A 23 19.60 -18.57 23.24
CA LYS A 23 20.26 -18.57 21.92
C LYS A 23 20.65 -19.97 21.44
N SER A 24 20.80 -20.95 22.33
CA SER A 24 21.04 -22.34 21.96
C SER A 24 19.82 -23.02 21.31
N LEU A 25 18.61 -22.46 21.48
CA LEU A 25 17.38 -22.96 20.84
C LEU A 25 17.27 -22.56 19.37
N LYS A 26 18.19 -21.76 18.83
CA LYS A 26 18.17 -21.40 17.41
C LYS A 26 18.37 -22.66 16.58
N GLY A 27 17.41 -22.98 15.72
CA GLY A 27 17.42 -24.24 14.98
C GLY A 27 16.13 -24.52 14.23
N SER A 28 16.05 -25.70 13.63
CA SER A 28 14.84 -26.21 12.96
C SER A 28 14.51 -27.59 13.49
N TYR A 29 13.27 -27.75 13.93
CA TYR A 29 12.76 -28.88 14.70
C TYR A 29 11.54 -29.47 14.00
N GLN A 30 11.59 -30.76 13.73
CA GLN A 30 10.47 -31.50 13.14
C GLN A 30 9.40 -31.75 14.20
N PHE A 31 8.19 -31.24 13.95
CA PHE A 31 6.95 -31.61 14.63
C PHE A 31 6.13 -32.52 13.69
N ASP A 32 5.04 -33.10 14.17
CA ASP A 32 4.28 -34.09 13.38
C ASP A 32 3.87 -33.57 11.99
N ASN A 33 3.25 -32.39 11.94
CA ASN A 33 2.67 -31.84 10.71
C ASN A 33 3.49 -30.69 10.09
N TYR A 34 4.55 -30.23 10.76
CA TYR A 34 5.29 -29.04 10.35
C TYR A 34 6.72 -29.03 10.87
N ILE A 35 7.56 -28.18 10.29
CA ILE A 35 8.89 -27.87 10.81
C ILE A 35 8.79 -26.52 11.51
N LEU A 36 9.14 -26.47 12.79
CA LEU A 36 9.29 -25.25 13.56
C LEU A 36 10.73 -24.75 13.43
N SER A 37 10.92 -23.49 13.02
CA SER A 37 12.21 -22.83 12.98
C SER A 37 12.23 -21.67 13.98
N ILE A 38 13.23 -21.66 14.84
CA ILE A 38 13.57 -20.52 15.71
C ILE A 38 14.66 -19.75 14.98
N ASP A 39 14.26 -18.74 14.22
CA ASP A 39 15.14 -18.01 13.28
C ASP A 39 16.04 -17.02 14.00
N HIS A 40 15.48 -16.34 15.01
CA HIS A 40 16.20 -15.41 15.86
C HIS A 40 15.61 -15.37 17.27
N VAL A 41 16.50 -15.36 18.26
CA VAL A 41 16.14 -15.30 19.68
C VAL A 41 16.39 -13.88 20.19
N GLN A 42 15.36 -13.30 20.80
CA GLN A 42 15.47 -11.96 21.39
C GLN A 42 16.60 -11.88 22.43
N GLY A 43 17.26 -10.73 22.55
CA GLY A 43 18.43 -10.57 23.42
C GLY A 43 18.10 -10.47 24.91
N ASP A 44 16.89 -10.03 25.24
CA ASP A 44 16.37 -9.78 26.58
C ASP A 44 14.82 -9.88 26.56
N PRO A 45 14.14 -10.21 27.68
CA PRO A 45 12.67 -10.34 27.74
C PRO A 45 11.87 -9.10 27.34
N PHE A 46 12.48 -7.91 27.41
CA PHE A 46 11.86 -6.63 27.06
C PHE A 46 12.14 -6.20 25.62
N ALA A 47 13.02 -6.91 24.90
CA ALA A 47 13.42 -6.59 23.53
C ALA A 47 12.30 -6.90 22.51
N SER A 48 12.58 -6.72 21.21
CA SER A 48 11.68 -7.22 20.17
C SER A 48 11.60 -8.75 20.23
N PRO A 49 10.38 -9.33 20.17
CA PRO A 49 10.11 -10.77 20.18
C PRO A 49 11.02 -11.64 19.30
N SER A 50 11.21 -12.89 19.69
CA SER A 50 11.93 -13.90 18.90
C SER A 50 11.18 -14.17 17.58
N HIS A 51 11.92 -14.39 16.50
CA HIS A 51 11.37 -14.64 15.17
C HIS A 51 11.21 -16.14 14.99
N ILE A 52 10.00 -16.54 14.62
CA ILE A 52 9.60 -17.94 14.49
C ILE A 52 8.98 -18.13 13.12
N SER A 53 9.28 -19.27 12.51
CA SER A 53 8.57 -19.72 11.32
C SER A 53 8.12 -21.17 11.45
N VAL A 54 7.00 -21.49 10.81
CA VAL A 54 6.52 -22.87 10.64
C VAL A 54 6.43 -23.17 9.16
N ARG A 55 6.94 -24.33 8.74
CA ARG A 55 6.90 -24.80 7.36
C ARG A 55 6.09 -26.06 7.25
N ILE A 56 5.14 -26.08 6.31
CA ILE A 56 4.18 -27.14 6.12
C ILE A 56 4.24 -27.56 4.66
N SER A 57 4.46 -28.84 4.40
CA SER A 57 4.49 -29.35 3.03
C SER A 57 3.09 -29.29 2.41
N HIS A 58 3.01 -29.13 1.08
CA HIS A 58 1.73 -29.20 0.36
C HIS A 58 0.96 -30.49 0.63
N LYS A 59 1.68 -31.62 0.72
CA LYS A 59 1.10 -32.93 1.05
C LYS A 59 0.39 -32.91 2.41
N THR A 60 0.99 -32.27 3.40
CA THR A 60 0.42 -32.19 4.75
C THR A 60 -0.70 -31.17 4.82
N ALA A 61 -0.51 -30.00 4.21
CA ALA A 61 -1.49 -28.91 4.20
C ALA A 61 -2.78 -29.32 3.47
N GLY A 62 -2.65 -30.04 2.35
CA GLY A 62 -3.79 -30.64 1.64
C GLY A 62 -4.69 -29.66 0.89
N PHE A 63 -4.24 -28.43 0.65
CA PHE A 63 -5.00 -27.46 -0.15
C PHE A 63 -5.07 -27.88 -1.62
N PRO A 64 -6.20 -27.66 -2.30
CA PRO A 64 -6.30 -27.82 -3.75
C PRO A 64 -5.26 -26.97 -4.48
N ARG A 65 -4.61 -27.54 -5.50
CA ARG A 65 -3.51 -26.87 -6.25
C ARG A 65 -3.96 -25.58 -6.92
N GLU A 66 -5.22 -25.53 -7.37
CA GLU A 66 -5.85 -24.35 -7.98
C GLU A 66 -5.88 -23.14 -7.05
N TYR A 67 -5.91 -23.33 -5.72
CA TYR A 67 -5.93 -22.21 -4.76
C TYR A 67 -4.56 -21.56 -4.52
N TYR A 68 -3.51 -22.02 -5.22
CA TYR A 68 -2.18 -21.41 -5.16
C TYR A 68 -1.39 -21.52 -6.45
N SER A 69 -2.05 -21.82 -7.58
CA SER A 69 -1.38 -22.00 -8.87
C SER A 69 -0.92 -20.68 -9.49
N ASP A 70 -1.79 -19.68 -9.51
CA ASP A 70 -1.49 -18.34 -10.00
C ASP A 70 -1.12 -17.40 -8.85
N HIS A 71 -0.94 -16.11 -9.15
CA HIS A 71 -0.53 -15.11 -8.16
C HIS A 71 -1.70 -14.65 -7.29
N VAL A 72 -2.90 -14.48 -7.87
CA VAL A 72 -4.09 -13.96 -7.18
C VAL A 72 -4.60 -14.97 -6.17
N THR A 73 -4.81 -16.22 -6.59
CA THR A 73 -5.30 -17.28 -5.69
C THR A 73 -4.32 -17.53 -4.54
N ARG A 74 -3.02 -17.51 -4.83
CA ARG A 74 -1.95 -17.69 -3.85
C ARG A 74 -1.89 -16.58 -2.81
N ILE A 75 -2.00 -15.31 -3.20
CA ILE A 75 -2.07 -14.19 -2.25
C ILE A 75 -3.33 -14.32 -1.41
N THR A 76 -4.46 -14.61 -2.05
CA THR A 76 -5.76 -14.73 -1.38
C THR A 76 -5.75 -15.85 -0.34
N LEU A 77 -5.22 -17.02 -0.69
CA LEU A 77 -5.03 -18.12 0.24
C LEU A 77 -4.06 -17.73 1.37
N SER A 78 -2.94 -17.06 1.06
CA SER A 78 -1.98 -16.62 2.07
C SER A 78 -2.60 -15.64 3.08
N ASP A 79 -3.40 -14.68 2.61
CA ASP A 79 -4.13 -13.73 3.45
C ASP A 79 -5.20 -14.45 4.30
N TYR A 80 -5.99 -15.35 3.70
CA TYR A 80 -6.97 -16.18 4.40
C TYR A 80 -6.31 -16.97 5.54
N LEU A 81 -5.20 -17.66 5.27
CA LEU A 81 -4.49 -18.45 6.26
C LEU A 81 -3.88 -17.59 7.37
N THR A 82 -3.40 -16.39 7.04
CA THR A 82 -2.91 -15.43 8.04
C THR A 82 -4.03 -15.02 9.00
N ARG A 83 -5.22 -14.70 8.48
CA ARG A 83 -6.41 -14.39 9.29
C ARG A 83 -6.86 -15.57 10.15
N GLN A 84 -6.87 -16.78 9.60
CA GLN A 84 -7.22 -17.97 10.38
C GLN A 84 -6.20 -18.21 11.50
N PHE A 85 -4.91 -18.03 11.21
CA PHE A 85 -3.85 -18.19 12.21
C PHE A 85 -3.95 -17.13 13.31
N GLU A 86 -4.17 -15.87 12.95
CA GLU A 86 -4.43 -14.78 13.89
C GLU A 86 -5.61 -15.10 14.81
N LYS A 87 -6.73 -15.53 14.24
CA LYS A 87 -7.92 -15.93 15.01
C LYS A 87 -7.58 -17.00 16.05
N GLN A 88 -6.81 -18.03 15.67
CA GLN A 88 -6.40 -19.07 16.63
C GLN A 88 -5.44 -18.54 17.69
N VAL A 89 -4.43 -17.76 17.30
CA VAL A 89 -3.41 -17.21 18.20
C VAL A 89 -4.02 -16.24 19.22
N SER A 90 -5.04 -15.48 18.85
CA SER A 90 -5.74 -14.54 19.74
C SER A 90 -6.28 -15.19 21.01
N HIS A 91 -6.60 -16.49 20.95
CA HIS A 91 -7.06 -17.24 22.11
C HIS A 91 -5.95 -17.56 23.11
N TYR A 92 -4.68 -17.58 22.70
CA TYR A 92 -3.55 -18.06 23.50
C TYR A 92 -2.53 -16.98 23.88
N THR A 93 -2.48 -15.86 23.14
CA THR A 93 -1.54 -14.78 23.42
C THR A 93 -1.64 -14.31 24.88
N PHE A 94 -0.51 -14.11 25.55
CA PHE A 94 -0.38 -13.79 26.98
C PHE A 94 -0.98 -14.79 27.99
N ARG A 95 -1.44 -15.98 27.55
CA ARG A 95 -1.80 -17.04 28.51
C ARG A 95 -0.60 -17.62 29.24
N ALA A 96 0.58 -17.51 28.65
CA ALA A 96 1.84 -17.86 29.29
C ALA A 96 2.39 -16.65 30.08
N LYS A 97 2.81 -16.86 31.33
CA LYS A 97 3.18 -15.78 32.26
C LYS A 97 4.69 -15.50 32.29
N GLY A 98 5.05 -14.23 32.53
CA GLY A 98 6.43 -13.83 32.78
C GLY A 98 6.61 -12.31 32.77
N SER A 99 7.85 -11.86 32.65
CA SER A 99 8.25 -10.44 32.60
C SER A 99 8.34 -9.92 31.16
N GLY A 100 8.14 -8.62 30.97
CA GLY A 100 8.29 -7.98 29.66
C GLY A 100 7.28 -8.49 28.64
N LYS A 101 7.76 -8.97 27.49
CA LYS A 101 6.90 -9.51 26.41
C LYS A 101 6.67 -11.02 26.54
N SER A 102 6.93 -11.62 27.69
CA SER A 102 6.74 -13.05 27.93
C SER A 102 5.33 -13.49 27.55
N GLY A 103 5.24 -14.57 26.76
CA GLY A 103 3.96 -15.16 26.37
C GLY A 103 3.21 -14.41 25.26
N LEU A 104 3.75 -13.28 24.79
CA LEU A 104 3.24 -12.63 23.58
C LEU A 104 3.45 -13.55 22.38
N ILE A 105 2.39 -13.83 21.65
CA ILE A 105 2.46 -14.38 20.30
C ILE A 105 1.91 -13.29 19.38
N SER A 106 2.77 -12.74 18.53
CA SER A 106 2.44 -11.62 17.63
C SER A 106 2.48 -12.09 16.19
N VAL A 107 1.43 -11.80 15.44
CA VAL A 107 1.24 -12.16 14.04
C VAL A 107 0.91 -10.91 13.24
N SER A 108 1.05 -10.96 11.92
CA SER A 108 0.54 -9.89 11.06
C SER A 108 -0.97 -9.77 11.17
N HIS A 109 -1.45 -8.53 11.15
CA HIS A 109 -2.87 -8.19 11.29
C HIS A 109 -3.40 -7.72 9.93
N CYS A 110 -4.25 -8.52 9.29
CA CYS A 110 -4.78 -8.19 7.97
C CYS A 110 -6.00 -7.26 8.08
N GLY A 111 -5.96 -6.12 7.38
CA GLY A 111 -7.06 -5.16 7.27
C GLY A 111 -8.23 -5.64 6.39
N GLN A 112 -9.02 -4.72 5.84
CA GLN A 112 -10.11 -5.08 4.93
C GLN A 112 -9.60 -5.48 3.54
N GLU A 113 -8.42 -5.02 3.19
CA GLU A 113 -7.76 -5.24 1.91
C GLU A 113 -6.83 -6.47 1.98
N ILE A 114 -6.73 -7.16 0.85
CA ILE A 114 -5.90 -8.36 0.67
C ILE A 114 -4.54 -7.93 0.13
N LEU A 115 -3.47 -8.17 0.90
CA LEU A 115 -2.08 -7.88 0.51
C LEU A 115 -1.21 -9.13 0.58
N GLU A 116 -0.23 -9.21 -0.33
CA GLU A 116 0.86 -10.18 -0.25
C GLU A 116 1.78 -9.82 0.94
N ARG A 117 2.03 -10.78 1.84
CA ARG A 117 2.79 -10.56 3.08
C ARG A 117 3.83 -11.63 3.32
N THR A 118 4.94 -11.28 3.98
CA THR A 118 5.93 -12.27 4.42
C THR A 118 5.41 -13.16 5.56
N ALA A 119 4.31 -12.77 6.20
CA ALA A 119 3.63 -13.49 7.28
C ALA A 119 3.18 -14.89 6.87
N CYS A 120 2.73 -15.07 5.63
CA CYS A 120 2.38 -16.35 5.05
C CYS A 120 2.81 -16.37 3.59
N GLU A 121 3.77 -17.21 3.25
CA GLU A 121 4.24 -17.39 1.88
C GLU A 121 3.98 -18.82 1.42
N ILE A 122 3.38 -18.95 0.24
CA ILE A 122 3.14 -20.23 -0.42
C ILE A 122 4.10 -20.33 -1.61
N THR A 123 4.93 -21.36 -1.59
CA THR A 123 5.93 -21.63 -2.65
C THR A 123 5.76 -23.07 -3.13
N GLU A 124 6.54 -23.50 -4.12
CA GLU A 124 6.56 -24.90 -4.55
C GLU A 124 6.90 -25.89 -3.42
N LYS A 125 7.65 -25.43 -2.40
CA LYS A 125 8.05 -26.26 -1.25
C LYS A 125 6.92 -26.46 -0.24
N GLY A 126 5.90 -25.61 -0.25
CA GLY A 126 4.82 -25.61 0.73
C GLY A 126 4.52 -24.23 1.28
N ILE A 127 3.88 -24.20 2.44
CA ILE A 127 3.42 -23.01 3.15
C ILE A 127 4.44 -22.67 4.25
N THR A 128 4.88 -21.43 4.30
CA THR A 128 5.70 -20.89 5.39
C THR A 128 4.94 -19.77 6.09
N ALA A 129 4.61 -19.97 7.36
CA ALA A 129 4.04 -18.92 8.19
C ALA A 129 5.09 -18.38 9.15
N ARG A 130 5.16 -17.05 9.29
CA ARG A 130 6.13 -16.32 10.09
C ARG A 130 5.41 -15.46 11.10
N PHE A 131 5.92 -15.44 12.32
CA PHE A 131 5.34 -14.70 13.43
C PHE A 131 6.39 -14.54 14.52
N PHE A 132 5.99 -13.93 15.63
CA PHE A 132 6.89 -13.70 16.74
C PHE A 132 6.40 -14.29 18.05
N ILE A 133 7.34 -14.74 18.88
CA ILE A 133 7.06 -15.18 20.24
C ILE A 133 7.98 -14.45 21.21
N GLY A 134 7.40 -13.80 22.21
CA GLY A 134 8.14 -13.30 23.36
C GLY A 134 8.46 -14.44 24.31
N PHE A 135 9.71 -14.91 24.26
CA PHE A 135 10.19 -16.04 25.06
C PHE A 135 10.08 -15.74 26.57
N PRO A 136 9.35 -16.57 27.33
CA PRO A 136 9.09 -16.33 28.75
C PRO A 136 10.33 -16.27 29.65
N ALA A 137 10.29 -15.35 30.61
CA ALA A 137 11.28 -15.21 31.67
C ALA A 137 10.68 -14.65 32.96
N ASN A 138 11.32 -14.92 34.09
CA ASN A 138 11.05 -14.28 35.38
C ASN A 138 12.22 -13.33 35.70
N GLY A 139 12.01 -12.02 35.53
CA GLY A 139 13.13 -11.09 35.44
C GLY A 139 14.00 -11.42 34.23
N ARG A 140 15.27 -11.77 34.42
CA ARG A 140 16.20 -12.25 33.36
C ARG A 140 16.50 -13.74 33.44
N THR A 141 15.69 -14.49 34.18
CA THR A 141 15.83 -15.93 34.37
C THR A 141 14.85 -16.65 33.47
N ILE A 142 15.34 -17.62 32.69
CA ILE A 142 14.55 -18.38 31.70
C ILE A 142 13.40 -19.12 32.38
N ASN A 143 12.19 -18.94 31.82
CA ASN A 143 11.00 -19.71 32.19
C ASN A 143 10.65 -20.71 31.07
N ALA A 144 11.43 -21.78 30.97
CA ALA A 144 11.30 -22.76 29.90
C ALA A 144 9.95 -23.52 29.91
N THR A 145 9.32 -23.71 31.08
CA THR A 145 8.03 -24.41 31.18
C THR A 145 6.91 -23.64 30.47
N GLU A 146 6.94 -22.31 30.55
CA GLU A 146 5.99 -21.46 29.83
C GLU A 146 6.27 -21.43 28.32
N LEU A 147 7.55 -21.47 27.91
CA LEU A 147 7.89 -21.56 26.49
C LEU A 147 7.50 -22.91 25.89
N GLU A 148 7.73 -23.99 26.63
CA GLU A 148 7.33 -25.35 26.26
C GLU A 148 5.81 -25.41 26.04
N LYS A 149 5.02 -24.87 26.97
CA LYS A 149 3.56 -24.74 26.81
C LYS A 149 3.16 -24.03 25.52
N ILE A 150 3.82 -22.91 25.18
CA ILE A 150 3.55 -22.20 23.93
C ILE A 150 3.86 -23.07 22.71
N LEU A 151 5.02 -23.73 22.68
CA LEU A 151 5.51 -24.44 21.50
C LEU A 151 4.89 -25.84 21.32
N PHE A 152 4.51 -26.51 22.40
CA PHE A 152 4.05 -27.90 22.40
C PHE A 152 2.55 -28.05 22.68
N ASP A 153 1.89 -27.07 23.31
CA ASP A 153 0.45 -27.15 23.58
C ASP A 153 -0.35 -26.17 22.70
N PHE A 154 0.06 -24.90 22.68
CA PHE A 154 -0.72 -23.85 22.00
C PHE A 154 -0.48 -23.83 20.49
N LEU A 155 0.79 -23.75 20.09
CA LEU A 155 1.16 -23.60 18.68
C LEU A 155 0.70 -24.77 17.80
N PRO A 156 0.81 -26.05 18.21
CA PRO A 156 0.32 -27.16 17.38
C PRO A 156 -1.17 -27.06 17.08
N VAL A 157 -1.99 -26.63 18.06
CA VAL A 157 -3.44 -26.41 17.85
C VAL A 157 -3.69 -25.29 16.86
N CYS A 158 -2.97 -24.16 16.98
CA CYS A 158 -3.08 -23.05 16.03
C CYS A 158 -2.71 -23.47 14.62
N VAL A 159 -1.59 -24.20 14.45
CA VAL A 159 -1.12 -24.67 13.15
C VAL A 159 -2.12 -25.65 12.52
N GLN A 160 -2.60 -26.62 13.30
CA GLN A 160 -3.56 -27.60 12.81
C GLN A 160 -4.87 -26.95 12.34
N LYS A 161 -5.40 -25.99 13.10
CA LYS A 161 -6.66 -25.33 12.77
C LYS A 161 -6.54 -24.32 11.63
N ALA A 162 -5.40 -23.67 11.48
CA ALA A 162 -5.22 -22.61 10.47
C ALA A 162 -4.71 -23.13 9.13
N PHE A 163 -3.78 -24.10 9.12
CA PHE A 163 -3.00 -24.43 7.92
C PHE A 163 -3.22 -25.85 7.38
N LEU A 164 -4.22 -26.59 7.88
CA LEU A 164 -4.60 -27.89 7.32
C LEU A 164 -5.98 -27.78 6.68
N TYR A 165 -6.06 -28.05 5.38
CA TYR A 165 -7.29 -27.91 4.59
C TYR A 165 -8.47 -28.69 5.19
N LYS A 166 -8.24 -29.88 5.75
CA LYS A 166 -9.30 -30.67 6.41
C LYS A 166 -9.97 -29.97 7.61
N ASN A 167 -9.34 -28.94 8.18
CA ASN A 167 -9.79 -28.25 9.40
C ASN A 167 -10.35 -26.85 9.14
N ILE A 168 -10.37 -26.38 7.89
CA ILE A 168 -10.92 -25.07 7.54
C ILE A 168 -12.31 -25.21 6.93
N ASN A 169 -13.03 -24.09 6.86
CA ASN A 169 -14.32 -24.02 6.19
C ASN A 169 -14.12 -23.96 4.66
N HIS A 170 -14.32 -25.09 3.98
CA HIS A 170 -14.07 -25.20 2.53
C HIS A 170 -14.92 -24.23 1.70
N LYS A 171 -16.19 -24.07 2.08
CA LYS A 171 -17.12 -23.18 1.37
C LYS A 171 -16.72 -21.71 1.52
N GLU A 172 -16.30 -21.31 2.70
CA GLU A 172 -15.83 -19.94 2.95
C GLU A 172 -14.53 -19.64 2.20
N LEU A 173 -13.58 -20.59 2.17
CA LEU A 173 -12.35 -20.44 1.39
C LEU A 173 -12.66 -20.35 -0.11
N GLU A 174 -13.48 -21.25 -0.63
CA GLU A 174 -13.90 -21.24 -2.05
C GLU A 174 -14.52 -19.89 -2.44
N GLN A 175 -15.45 -19.38 -1.62
CA GLN A 175 -16.05 -18.06 -1.84
C GLN A 175 -15.03 -16.93 -1.79
N THR A 176 -14.01 -17.04 -0.92
CA THR A 176 -12.93 -16.05 -0.83
C THR A 176 -12.07 -16.05 -2.09
N ILE A 177 -11.74 -17.23 -2.62
CA ILE A 177 -10.98 -17.39 -3.87
C ILE A 177 -11.78 -16.84 -5.06
N PHE A 178 -13.04 -17.27 -5.21
CA PHE A 178 -13.93 -16.82 -6.28
C PHE A 178 -14.11 -15.30 -6.28
N LEU A 179 -14.24 -14.69 -5.09
CA LEU A 179 -14.33 -13.25 -4.97
C LEU A 179 -13.06 -12.54 -5.47
N ALA A 180 -11.87 -13.07 -5.18
CA ALA A 180 -10.62 -12.48 -5.65
C ALA A 180 -10.44 -12.62 -7.17
N GLU A 181 -10.87 -13.75 -7.74
CA GLU A 181 -10.88 -14.00 -9.18
C GLU A 181 -11.85 -13.05 -9.89
N ASP A 182 -13.08 -12.88 -9.37
CA ASP A 182 -14.06 -11.94 -9.90
C ASP A 182 -13.55 -10.48 -9.85
N GLN A 183 -12.95 -10.06 -8.74
CA GLN A 183 -12.34 -8.72 -8.60
C GLN A 183 -11.23 -8.48 -9.62
N THR A 184 -10.36 -9.47 -9.81
CA THR A 184 -9.29 -9.43 -10.80
C THR A 184 -9.84 -9.40 -12.22
N TYR A 185 -10.90 -10.16 -12.48
CA TYR A 185 -11.59 -10.17 -13.76
C TYR A 185 -12.13 -8.78 -14.08
N ILE A 186 -12.87 -8.13 -13.17
CA ILE A 186 -13.37 -6.76 -13.37
C ILE A 186 -12.22 -5.82 -13.69
N ARG A 187 -11.13 -5.86 -12.94
CA ARG A 187 -9.95 -5.01 -13.17
C ARG A 187 -9.39 -5.21 -14.59
N SER A 188 -9.32 -6.45 -15.07
CA SER A 188 -8.87 -6.76 -16.44
C SER A 188 -9.85 -6.30 -17.54
N GLN A 189 -11.12 -6.09 -17.19
CA GLN A 189 -12.16 -5.61 -18.11
C GLN A 189 -12.20 -4.10 -18.21
N LEU A 190 -11.66 -3.35 -17.24
CA LEU A 190 -11.65 -1.89 -17.23
C LEU A 190 -11.06 -1.33 -18.53
N ALA A 191 -9.80 -1.66 -18.82
CA ALA A 191 -9.12 -1.21 -20.04
C ALA A 191 -9.81 -1.70 -21.34
N LYS A 192 -10.34 -2.93 -21.36
CA LYS A 192 -11.04 -3.48 -22.55
C LYS A 192 -12.34 -2.75 -22.87
N ARG A 193 -12.89 -2.03 -21.89
CA ARG A 193 -14.15 -1.30 -21.98
C ARG A 193 -13.94 0.22 -21.94
N ASN A 194 -12.69 0.68 -22.05
CA ASN A 194 -12.31 2.09 -21.91
C ASN A 194 -12.83 2.71 -20.60
N LEU A 195 -12.73 1.95 -19.50
CA LEU A 195 -13.10 2.37 -18.16
C LEU A 195 -11.85 2.49 -17.30
N VAL A 196 -11.88 3.43 -16.35
CA VAL A 196 -10.85 3.60 -15.31
C VAL A 196 -11.29 3.08 -13.95
N ALA A 197 -12.61 2.93 -13.74
CA ALA A 197 -13.16 2.35 -12.53
C ALA A 197 -14.55 1.74 -12.75
N PHE A 198 -14.95 0.88 -11.82
CA PHE A 198 -16.27 0.27 -11.73
C PHE A 198 -16.75 0.28 -10.27
N VAL A 199 -18.00 0.70 -10.05
CA VAL A 199 -18.64 0.72 -8.72
C VAL A 199 -19.94 -0.09 -8.80
N ALA A 200 -19.94 -1.30 -8.24
CA ALA A 200 -21.11 -2.18 -8.28
C ALA A 200 -22.33 -1.58 -7.55
N ASP A 201 -23.52 -1.84 -8.08
CA ASP A 201 -24.75 -1.57 -7.33
C ASP A 201 -24.81 -2.38 -6.04
N GLY A 202 -25.35 -1.78 -4.99
CA GLY A 202 -25.43 -2.36 -3.66
C GLY A 202 -24.16 -2.18 -2.82
N SER A 203 -23.09 -1.60 -3.36
CA SER A 203 -21.85 -1.34 -2.62
C SER A 203 -22.09 -0.41 -1.43
N ILE A 204 -21.42 -0.68 -0.31
CA ILE A 204 -21.41 0.17 0.89
C ILE A 204 -20.09 0.93 0.95
N LEU A 205 -20.13 2.17 0.45
CA LEU A 205 -18.97 3.06 0.39
C LEU A 205 -18.58 3.68 1.75
N PRO A 206 -19.52 4.20 2.58
CA PRO A 206 -19.14 4.85 3.83
C PRO A 206 -18.57 3.87 4.85
N ARG A 207 -17.59 4.34 5.63
CA ARG A 207 -16.93 3.53 6.67
C ARG A 207 -17.53 3.82 8.04
N GLU A 208 -17.34 2.89 8.97
CA GLU A 208 -17.88 2.92 10.34
C GLU A 208 -17.44 4.18 11.10
N SER A 209 -16.20 4.63 10.92
CA SER A 209 -15.67 5.89 11.47
C SER A 209 -14.37 6.29 10.78
N GLY A 210 -13.85 7.48 11.06
CA GLY A 210 -12.57 7.97 10.51
C GLY A 210 -11.33 7.16 10.91
N ILE A 211 -11.44 6.25 11.91
CA ILE A 211 -10.34 5.38 12.35
C ILE A 211 -10.60 3.90 12.06
N SER A 212 -11.79 3.56 11.51
CA SER A 212 -12.21 2.17 11.30
C SER A 212 -12.34 1.87 9.81
N SER A 213 -11.54 0.89 9.41
CA SER A 213 -11.65 0.04 8.23
C SER A 213 -13.05 -0.28 7.75
N ARG A 214 -13.96 -0.63 8.66
CA ARG A 214 -15.17 -1.46 8.38
C ARG A 214 -16.30 -0.68 7.71
N PRO A 215 -17.22 -1.35 6.99
CA PRO A 215 -18.37 -0.66 6.39
C PRO A 215 -19.31 -0.10 7.46
N MET A 216 -19.94 1.02 7.14
CA MET A 216 -21.02 1.58 7.95
C MET A 216 -22.23 0.64 7.92
N LYS A 217 -22.81 0.33 9.08
CA LYS A 217 -23.92 -0.64 9.18
C LYS A 217 -25.26 -0.08 8.67
N VAL A 218 -25.53 1.19 8.91
CA VAL A 218 -26.75 1.88 8.48
C VAL A 218 -26.35 2.92 7.44
N SER A 219 -26.47 2.54 6.17
CA SER A 219 -25.99 3.32 5.04
C SER A 219 -26.88 3.14 3.82
N ILE A 220 -26.85 4.11 2.91
CA ILE A 220 -27.52 4.01 1.61
C ILE A 220 -26.62 3.23 0.66
N PRO A 221 -27.07 2.07 0.12
CA PRO A 221 -26.30 1.32 -0.86
C PRO A 221 -26.16 2.12 -2.16
N PHE A 222 -24.99 2.00 -2.77
CA PHE A 222 -24.70 2.66 -4.04
C PHE A 222 -25.65 2.17 -5.14
N THR A 223 -26.18 3.08 -5.94
CA THR A 223 -27.03 2.75 -7.10
C THR A 223 -26.60 3.61 -8.28
N SER A 224 -26.27 2.96 -9.39
CA SER A 224 -25.67 3.59 -10.57
C SER A 224 -26.69 4.40 -11.37
N PRO A 225 -26.30 5.55 -11.93
CA PRO A 225 -27.14 6.25 -12.91
C PRO A 225 -27.21 5.43 -14.19
N GLU A 226 -28.37 5.43 -14.86
CA GLU A 226 -28.62 4.55 -16.01
C GLU A 226 -27.66 4.79 -17.18
N SER A 227 -27.27 6.05 -17.42
CA SER A 227 -26.35 6.43 -18.50
C SER A 227 -24.93 5.87 -18.32
N LEU A 228 -24.48 5.63 -17.08
CA LEU A 228 -23.15 5.09 -16.77
C LEU A 228 -23.22 3.62 -16.34
N ARG A 229 -24.40 2.99 -16.41
CA ARG A 229 -24.61 1.62 -15.99
C ARG A 229 -23.96 0.66 -16.99
N VAL A 230 -22.97 -0.09 -16.51
CA VAL A 230 -22.36 -1.20 -17.25
C VAL A 230 -22.70 -2.52 -16.57
N THR A 231 -22.74 -3.58 -17.36
CA THR A 231 -22.98 -4.93 -16.85
C THR A 231 -21.92 -5.89 -17.36
N MET A 232 -21.42 -6.73 -16.46
CA MET A 232 -20.38 -7.72 -16.74
C MET A 232 -20.83 -9.10 -16.26
N ASP A 233 -20.52 -10.13 -17.02
CA ASP A 233 -20.67 -11.52 -16.58
C ASP A 233 -19.36 -11.96 -15.93
N LEU A 234 -19.41 -12.14 -14.60
CA LEU A 234 -18.26 -12.56 -13.81
C LEU A 234 -18.11 -14.09 -13.82
N PRO A 235 -16.88 -14.61 -13.73
CA PRO A 235 -16.64 -16.06 -13.72
C PRO A 235 -17.38 -16.83 -12.62
N HIS A 236 -17.54 -16.25 -11.42
CA HIS A 236 -18.11 -16.97 -10.27
C HIS A 236 -19.43 -16.37 -9.75
N LYS A 237 -19.50 -15.05 -9.52
CA LYS A 237 -20.72 -14.39 -9.04
C LYS A 237 -21.82 -14.30 -10.10
N GLY A 238 -21.48 -14.47 -11.37
CA GLY A 238 -22.39 -14.26 -12.50
C GLY A 238 -22.55 -12.78 -12.85
N LYS A 239 -23.74 -12.38 -13.29
CA LYS A 239 -23.99 -11.03 -13.81
C LYS A 239 -23.92 -9.98 -12.70
N ILE A 240 -23.09 -8.96 -12.89
CA ILE A 240 -22.98 -7.80 -12.00
C ILE A 240 -23.21 -6.51 -12.78
N SER A 241 -24.01 -5.60 -12.21
CA SER A 241 -24.25 -4.26 -12.75
C SER A 241 -23.72 -3.19 -11.80
N GLY A 242 -23.30 -2.07 -12.36
CA GLY A 242 -22.70 -0.98 -11.62
C GLY A 242 -22.35 0.20 -12.51
N MET A 243 -21.80 1.25 -11.91
CA MET A 243 -21.38 2.46 -12.60
C MET A 243 -19.98 2.22 -13.17
N GLY A 244 -19.84 2.30 -14.50
CA GLY A 244 -18.55 2.34 -15.17
C GLY A 244 -18.11 3.79 -15.33
N ILE A 245 -16.94 4.14 -14.80
CA ILE A 245 -16.33 5.46 -15.01
C ILE A 245 -15.43 5.36 -16.25
N PRO A 246 -15.73 6.08 -17.34
CA PRO A 246 -14.96 6.01 -18.57
C PRO A 246 -13.58 6.66 -18.43
N GLU A 247 -12.66 6.29 -19.33
CA GLU A 247 -11.43 7.06 -19.55
C GLU A 247 -11.76 8.52 -19.91
N GLY A 248 -10.92 9.45 -19.45
CA GLY A 248 -11.12 10.89 -19.61
C GLY A 248 -11.09 11.64 -18.29
N ILE A 249 -11.77 12.78 -18.25
CA ILE A 249 -11.86 13.67 -17.09
C ILE A 249 -13.27 13.54 -16.50
N THR A 250 -13.35 12.85 -15.37
CA THR A 250 -14.58 12.69 -14.59
C THR A 250 -14.60 13.66 -13.41
N LEU A 251 -15.68 14.44 -13.30
CA LEU A 251 -15.94 15.28 -12.13
C LEU A 251 -16.97 14.64 -11.21
N ILE A 252 -16.70 14.66 -9.91
CA ILE A 252 -17.65 14.31 -8.86
C ILE A 252 -18.04 15.60 -8.13
N VAL A 253 -19.28 16.03 -8.31
CA VAL A 253 -19.80 17.31 -7.80
C VAL A 253 -21.00 17.10 -6.87
N GLY A 254 -21.49 18.18 -6.24
CA GLY A 254 -22.63 18.13 -5.33
C GLY A 254 -22.42 18.94 -4.04
N GLY A 255 -23.49 19.07 -3.26
CA GLY A 255 -23.47 19.83 -1.99
C GLY A 255 -22.50 19.25 -0.95
N GLY A 256 -22.14 20.06 0.04
CA GLY A 256 -21.38 19.59 1.21
C GLY A 256 -22.14 18.46 1.91
N TYR A 257 -21.44 17.38 2.29
CA TYR A 257 -22.01 16.19 2.96
C TYR A 257 -22.88 15.25 2.11
N HIS A 258 -22.92 15.41 0.78
CA HIS A 258 -23.70 14.53 -0.12
C HIS A 258 -22.99 13.23 -0.54
N GLY A 259 -21.75 12.98 -0.07
CA GLY A 259 -21.02 11.72 -0.33
C GLY A 259 -19.93 11.77 -1.40
N LYS A 260 -19.50 12.95 -1.86
CA LYS A 260 -18.43 13.13 -2.87
C LYS A 260 -17.12 12.45 -2.49
N SER A 261 -16.52 12.87 -1.37
CA SER A 261 -15.25 12.29 -0.89
C SER A 261 -15.43 10.83 -0.46
N THR A 262 -16.63 10.41 -0.05
CA THR A 262 -16.91 8.98 0.23
C THR A 262 -16.78 8.13 -1.03
N LEU A 263 -17.31 8.60 -2.17
CA LEU A 263 -17.14 7.93 -3.46
C LEU A 263 -15.66 7.93 -3.89
N LEU A 264 -14.98 9.09 -3.82
CA LEU A 264 -13.57 9.19 -4.19
C LEU A 264 -12.66 8.29 -3.33
N ASN A 265 -12.89 8.24 -2.02
CA ASN A 265 -12.11 7.38 -1.11
C ASN A 265 -12.34 5.89 -1.37
N ALA A 266 -13.54 5.50 -1.83
CA ALA A 266 -13.80 4.12 -2.24
C ALA A 266 -13.06 3.78 -3.55
N LEU A 267 -13.05 4.71 -4.52
CA LEU A 267 -12.30 4.57 -5.77
C LEU A 267 -10.78 4.54 -5.53
N GLU A 268 -10.28 5.33 -4.59
CA GLU A 268 -8.88 5.35 -4.18
C GLU A 268 -8.38 3.98 -3.71
N LEU A 269 -9.18 3.29 -2.91
CA LEU A 269 -8.83 1.98 -2.37
C LEU A 269 -9.23 0.82 -3.30
N GLY A 270 -9.98 1.10 -4.39
CA GLY A 270 -10.33 0.11 -5.42
C GLY A 270 -9.14 -0.47 -6.21
N VAL A 271 -7.95 0.07 -5.97
CA VAL A 271 -6.66 -0.48 -6.43
C VAL A 271 -6.30 -1.80 -5.71
N TYR A 272 -6.88 -2.04 -4.53
CA TYR A 272 -6.73 -3.28 -3.78
C TYR A 272 -7.96 -4.18 -3.91
N ASN A 273 -7.76 -5.48 -3.76
CA ASN A 273 -8.87 -6.41 -3.56
C ASN A 273 -9.33 -6.32 -2.10
N HIS A 274 -10.63 -6.39 -1.87
CA HIS A 274 -11.24 -6.37 -0.53
C HIS A 274 -11.83 -7.74 -0.17
N ILE A 275 -11.89 -8.01 1.13
CA ILE A 275 -12.53 -9.22 1.67
C ILE A 275 -14.06 -9.18 1.54
N SER A 276 -14.69 -10.34 1.53
CA SER A 276 -16.15 -10.46 1.61
C SER A 276 -16.70 -9.77 2.87
N GLY A 277 -17.78 -9.00 2.72
CA GLY A 277 -18.41 -8.21 3.77
C GLY A 277 -17.80 -6.82 3.99
N ASP A 278 -16.83 -6.40 3.17
CA ASP A 278 -16.26 -5.05 3.22
C ASP A 278 -17.20 -3.96 2.68
N GLY A 279 -18.11 -4.32 1.78
CA GLY A 279 -18.98 -3.39 1.07
C GLY A 279 -18.36 -2.72 -0.16
N ARG A 280 -17.02 -2.76 -0.33
CA ARG A 280 -16.30 -2.25 -1.52
C ARG A 280 -15.68 -3.36 -2.35
N GLU A 281 -16.10 -4.61 -2.16
CA GLU A 281 -15.52 -5.79 -2.83
C GLU A 281 -15.65 -5.76 -4.34
N TYR A 282 -16.57 -4.96 -4.87
CA TYR A 282 -16.74 -4.76 -6.30
C TYR A 282 -16.65 -3.28 -6.69
N VAL A 283 -15.88 -2.51 -5.91
CA VAL A 283 -15.43 -1.16 -6.24
C VAL A 283 -13.98 -1.28 -6.69
N ILE A 284 -13.76 -1.24 -8.00
CA ILE A 284 -12.48 -1.59 -8.62
C ILE A 284 -12.02 -0.43 -9.49
N THR A 285 -10.77 -0.04 -9.30
CA THR A 285 -10.11 1.04 -10.05
C THR A 285 -8.90 0.47 -10.78
N ASP A 286 -8.45 1.13 -11.85
CA ASP A 286 -7.17 0.87 -12.49
C ASP A 286 -6.05 0.69 -11.44
N ASP A 287 -5.23 -0.35 -11.58
CA ASP A 287 -4.23 -0.73 -10.59
C ASP A 287 -3.13 0.32 -10.37
N THR A 288 -2.91 1.17 -11.38
CA THR A 288 -1.92 2.25 -11.34
C THR A 288 -2.48 3.55 -10.78
N ALA A 289 -3.78 3.63 -10.47
CA ALA A 289 -4.40 4.86 -10.01
C ALA A 289 -3.74 5.42 -8.75
N LEU A 290 -3.45 6.72 -8.78
CA LEU A 290 -2.72 7.44 -7.75
C LEU A 290 -3.54 8.61 -7.23
N LYS A 291 -3.81 8.60 -5.91
CA LYS A 291 -4.35 9.76 -5.20
C LYS A 291 -3.27 10.80 -5.01
N LEU A 292 -3.56 12.03 -5.43
CA LEU A 292 -2.65 13.16 -5.30
C LEU A 292 -3.33 14.28 -4.50
N ARG A 293 -2.52 14.99 -3.73
CA ARG A 293 -2.92 16.14 -2.91
C ARG A 293 -1.77 17.11 -2.75
N SER A 294 -2.04 18.26 -2.16
CA SER A 294 -1.02 19.22 -1.75
C SER A 294 -0.25 18.70 -0.52
N GLU A 295 1.07 18.84 -0.54
CA GLU A 295 2.00 18.39 0.51
C GLU A 295 2.98 19.51 0.86
N ASP A 296 2.45 20.56 1.49
CA ASP A 296 3.22 21.72 1.92
C ASP A 296 4.35 21.30 2.87
N GLY A 297 5.55 21.82 2.62
CA GLY A 297 6.77 21.53 3.35
C GLY A 297 7.51 20.25 2.94
N ARG A 298 7.04 19.49 1.95
CA ARG A 298 7.75 18.28 1.52
C ARG A 298 9.06 18.60 0.76
N PHE A 299 9.99 17.65 0.79
CA PHE A 299 11.21 17.68 0.00
C PHE A 299 10.93 17.33 -1.47
N ILE A 300 11.60 18.01 -2.40
CA ILE A 300 11.59 17.72 -3.84
C ILE A 300 13.03 17.80 -4.34
N LYS A 301 13.45 16.86 -5.19
CA LYS A 301 14.80 16.83 -5.77
C LYS A 301 14.77 16.51 -7.25
N ASP A 302 15.33 17.44 -8.01
CA ASP A 302 15.61 17.34 -9.45
C ASP A 302 14.38 16.95 -10.29
N VAL A 303 13.18 17.45 -9.96
CA VAL A 303 11.93 17.15 -10.67
C VAL A 303 11.62 18.24 -11.70
N ASP A 304 11.29 17.85 -12.93
CA ASP A 304 10.81 18.78 -13.95
C ASP A 304 9.33 19.13 -13.71
N ILE A 305 9.08 20.23 -13.02
CA ILE A 305 7.75 20.78 -12.77
C ILE A 305 7.32 21.83 -13.80
N SER A 306 8.07 22.00 -14.91
CA SER A 306 7.84 23.05 -15.91
C SER A 306 6.51 22.94 -16.65
N LEU A 307 5.86 21.77 -16.58
CA LEU A 307 4.46 21.61 -17.01
C LEU A 307 3.51 22.60 -16.31
N PHE A 308 3.75 22.87 -15.03
CA PHE A 308 2.87 23.66 -14.19
C PHE A 308 3.51 24.92 -13.63
N ILE A 309 4.83 24.98 -13.50
CA ILE A 309 5.51 26.07 -12.82
C ILE A 309 6.67 26.54 -13.68
N ASN A 310 6.63 27.80 -14.10
CA ASN A 310 7.63 28.45 -14.96
C ASN A 310 8.07 29.78 -14.35
N ASP A 311 9.18 30.34 -14.82
CA ASP A 311 9.57 31.74 -14.56
C ASP A 311 9.50 32.17 -13.08
N LEU A 312 9.98 31.31 -12.17
CA LEU A 312 9.98 31.60 -10.73
C LEU A 312 10.74 32.92 -10.43
N PRO A 313 10.27 33.75 -9.47
CA PRO A 313 10.91 35.04 -9.16
C PRO A 313 12.39 34.94 -8.76
N ASN A 314 12.76 33.84 -8.11
CA ASN A 314 14.14 33.54 -7.72
C ASN A 314 14.98 32.90 -8.83
N LYS A 315 14.43 32.76 -10.04
CA LYS A 315 15.05 32.15 -11.23
C LYS A 315 15.55 30.72 -11.00
N LYS A 316 14.97 29.99 -10.05
CA LYS A 316 15.22 28.55 -9.92
C LYS A 316 14.78 27.83 -11.19
N ASP A 317 15.59 26.88 -11.63
CA ASP A 317 15.26 26.04 -12.77
C ASP A 317 14.08 25.12 -12.43
N THR A 318 13.00 25.24 -13.19
CA THR A 318 11.79 24.44 -13.01
C THR A 318 11.85 23.11 -13.76
N ARG A 319 12.84 22.91 -14.64
CA ARG A 319 13.10 21.63 -15.31
C ARG A 319 13.94 20.67 -14.47
N CYS A 320 14.56 21.18 -13.40
CA CYS A 320 15.33 20.39 -12.44
C CYS A 320 15.09 20.94 -11.03
N PHE A 321 13.82 21.03 -10.65
CA PHE A 321 13.42 21.74 -9.45
C PHE A 321 13.78 20.97 -8.18
N SER A 322 14.39 21.68 -7.24
CA SER A 322 14.77 21.17 -5.93
C SER A 322 14.42 22.14 -4.80
N THR A 323 13.84 21.62 -3.71
CA THR A 323 13.55 22.36 -2.49
C THR A 323 13.44 21.43 -1.28
N GLU A 324 13.80 21.92 -0.10
CA GLU A 324 13.57 21.22 1.17
C GLU A 324 12.21 21.57 1.81
N ASP A 325 11.56 22.59 1.25
CA ASP A 325 10.33 23.20 1.75
C ASP A 325 9.49 23.61 0.53
N ALA A 326 8.70 22.67 0.01
CA ALA A 326 7.83 22.90 -1.14
C ALA A 326 6.55 23.63 -0.70
N SER A 327 6.08 24.58 -1.51
CA SER A 327 4.74 25.12 -1.31
C SER A 327 3.68 24.10 -1.72
N GLY A 328 2.42 24.33 -1.34
CA GLY A 328 1.31 23.49 -1.80
C GLY A 328 1.25 23.28 -3.32
N SER A 329 1.47 24.33 -4.12
CA SER A 329 1.42 24.22 -5.59
C SER A 329 2.63 23.47 -6.17
N THR A 330 3.85 23.73 -5.66
CA THR A 330 5.05 23.04 -6.17
C THR A 330 5.08 21.58 -5.75
N SER A 331 4.59 21.26 -4.55
CA SER A 331 4.43 19.87 -4.09
C SER A 331 3.42 19.10 -4.93
N GLN A 332 2.26 19.68 -5.25
CA GLN A 332 1.25 19.04 -6.07
C GLN A 332 1.69 18.90 -7.54
N ALA A 333 2.34 19.93 -8.11
CA ALA A 333 2.95 19.85 -9.43
C ALA A 333 3.98 18.71 -9.53
N ALA A 334 4.87 18.60 -8.53
CA ALA A 334 5.82 17.51 -8.46
C ALA A 334 5.14 16.15 -8.27
N GLY A 335 4.06 16.07 -7.48
CA GLY A 335 3.27 14.84 -7.32
C GLY A 335 2.68 14.32 -8.62
N ILE A 336 2.20 15.21 -9.50
CA ILE A 336 1.71 14.83 -10.85
C ILE A 336 2.86 14.25 -11.68
N VAL A 337 3.98 14.96 -11.78
CA VAL A 337 5.15 14.54 -12.59
C VAL A 337 5.74 13.23 -12.08
N GLU A 338 5.87 13.09 -10.75
CA GLU A 338 6.31 11.86 -10.11
C GLU A 338 5.33 10.70 -10.34
N GLY A 339 4.03 10.97 -10.36
CA GLY A 339 3.01 10.00 -10.70
C GLY A 339 3.08 9.54 -12.16
N MET A 340 3.39 10.46 -13.08
CA MET A 340 3.66 10.14 -14.48
C MET A 340 4.88 9.22 -14.62
N GLU A 341 5.98 9.53 -13.93
CA GLU A 341 7.18 8.70 -13.92
C GLU A 341 6.93 7.32 -13.31
N ALA A 342 6.03 7.22 -12.32
CA ALA A 342 5.58 5.96 -11.74
C ALA A 342 4.61 5.15 -12.65
N GLY A 343 4.31 5.65 -13.84
CA GLY A 343 3.43 5.00 -14.82
C GLY A 343 1.95 5.01 -14.42
N SER A 344 1.50 5.98 -13.63
CA SER A 344 0.08 6.14 -13.30
C SER A 344 -0.73 6.50 -14.54
N ARG A 345 -1.85 5.81 -14.76
CA ARG A 345 -2.83 6.08 -15.83
C ARG A 345 -4.07 6.82 -15.34
N VAL A 346 -4.23 6.97 -14.02
CA VAL A 346 -5.41 7.64 -13.43
C VAL A 346 -4.96 8.47 -12.23
N PHE A 347 -5.29 9.76 -12.24
CA PHE A 347 -5.13 10.61 -11.06
C PHE A 347 -6.47 10.81 -10.36
N LEU A 348 -6.45 10.61 -9.04
CA LEU A 348 -7.56 10.91 -8.15
C LEU A 348 -7.23 12.19 -7.40
N LEU A 349 -8.10 13.18 -7.47
CA LEU A 349 -7.89 14.50 -6.87
C LEU A 349 -9.12 14.91 -6.07
N ASP A 350 -8.90 15.55 -4.92
CA ASP A 350 -9.94 16.21 -4.15
C ASP A 350 -9.60 17.68 -4.01
N GLU A 351 -10.49 18.56 -4.47
CA GLU A 351 -10.34 20.01 -4.36
C GLU A 351 -10.06 20.43 -2.91
N ASP A 352 -10.70 19.80 -1.92
CA ASP A 352 -10.56 20.13 -0.50
C ASP A 352 -9.14 19.86 0.07
N THR A 353 -8.35 19.04 -0.63
CA THR A 353 -6.97 18.69 -0.23
C THR A 353 -5.91 19.17 -1.21
N SER A 354 -6.33 19.89 -2.25
CA SER A 354 -5.47 20.44 -3.29
C SER A 354 -5.09 21.89 -3.00
N ALA A 355 -3.99 22.36 -3.57
CA ALA A 355 -3.63 23.77 -3.50
C ALA A 355 -4.52 24.58 -4.44
N THR A 356 -5.33 25.51 -3.90
CA THR A 356 -6.33 26.25 -4.68
C THR A 356 -5.73 26.97 -5.90
N ASN A 357 -4.59 27.64 -5.70
CA ASN A 357 -3.85 28.34 -6.75
C ASN A 357 -3.22 27.41 -7.80
N PHE A 358 -3.04 26.13 -7.49
CA PHE A 358 -2.64 25.11 -8.46
C PHE A 358 -3.85 24.62 -9.26
N MET A 359 -5.02 24.49 -8.65
CA MET A 359 -6.20 23.91 -9.31
C MET A 359 -6.78 24.83 -10.38
N VAL A 360 -7.06 26.09 -10.02
CA VAL A 360 -7.75 27.04 -10.87
C VAL A 360 -7.23 28.45 -10.64
N ARG A 361 -7.34 29.28 -11.67
CA ARG A 361 -7.10 30.72 -11.55
C ARG A 361 -8.31 31.48 -12.02
N ASP A 362 -8.87 32.27 -11.11
CA ASP A 362 -10.03 33.12 -11.37
C ASP A 362 -9.75 34.17 -12.46
N THR A 363 -10.76 34.46 -13.29
CA THR A 363 -10.62 35.37 -14.44
C THR A 363 -10.33 36.81 -14.00
N PHE A 364 -10.93 37.29 -12.92
CA PHE A 364 -10.65 38.63 -12.39
C PHE A 364 -9.21 38.70 -11.85
N MET A 365 -8.74 37.64 -11.18
CA MET A 365 -7.33 37.55 -10.77
C MET A 365 -6.35 37.57 -11.94
N GLN A 366 -6.73 37.02 -13.11
CA GLN A 366 -5.92 37.08 -14.33
C GLN A 366 -5.86 38.49 -14.94
N GLU A 367 -6.91 39.30 -14.79
CA GLU A 367 -6.91 40.70 -15.23
C GLU A 367 -6.06 41.58 -14.32
N VAL A 368 -6.08 41.31 -13.01
CA VAL A 368 -5.30 42.06 -12.01
C VAL A 368 -3.81 41.73 -12.09
N ILE A 369 -3.45 40.45 -12.23
CA ILE A 369 -2.06 39.99 -12.31
C ILE A 369 -1.81 39.43 -13.70
N SER A 370 -0.99 40.12 -14.50
CA SER A 370 -0.65 39.64 -15.84
C SER A 370 -0.04 38.25 -15.81
N ARG A 371 -0.32 37.43 -16.83
CA ARG A 371 0.16 36.05 -16.91
C ARG A 371 1.68 35.92 -16.85
N GLU A 372 2.40 36.87 -17.44
CA GLU A 372 3.87 36.96 -17.40
C GLU A 372 4.44 37.12 -15.98
N LYS A 373 3.61 37.49 -15.01
CA LYS A 373 3.98 37.65 -13.59
C LYS A 373 3.45 36.52 -12.71
N GLU A 374 2.71 35.57 -13.28
CA GLU A 374 2.19 34.40 -12.56
C GLU A 374 2.95 33.15 -13.02
N PRO A 375 3.83 32.59 -12.18
CA PRO A 375 4.62 31.41 -12.54
C PRO A 375 3.78 30.13 -12.70
N ILE A 376 2.58 30.09 -12.13
CA ILE A 376 1.75 28.88 -12.09
C ILE A 376 0.82 28.80 -13.32
N THR A 377 0.96 27.72 -14.08
CA THR A 377 -0.04 27.21 -15.01
C THR A 377 -0.98 26.26 -14.25
N PRO A 378 -2.26 26.62 -14.05
CA PRO A 378 -3.20 25.82 -13.28
C PRO A 378 -3.44 24.43 -13.87
N PHE A 379 -3.82 23.47 -13.03
CA PHE A 379 -4.20 22.12 -13.41
C PHE A 379 -5.33 22.11 -14.45
N LEU A 380 -6.31 23.01 -14.31
CA LEU A 380 -7.38 23.20 -15.30
C LEU A 380 -6.85 23.37 -16.73
N GLU A 381 -5.75 24.09 -16.91
CA GLU A 381 -5.14 24.36 -18.23
C GLU A 381 -4.33 23.16 -18.78
N ARG A 382 -4.09 22.12 -17.95
CA ARG A 382 -3.27 20.95 -18.29
C ARG A 382 -4.00 19.62 -18.27
N ALA A 383 -5.14 19.53 -17.59
CA ALA A 383 -5.88 18.29 -17.42
C ALA A 383 -6.26 17.63 -18.76
N GLU A 384 -6.74 18.40 -19.74
CA GLU A 384 -7.04 17.85 -21.08
C GLU A 384 -5.79 17.32 -21.78
N ASP A 385 -4.65 18.01 -21.65
CA ASP A 385 -3.39 17.58 -22.24
C ASP A 385 -2.87 16.30 -21.57
N LEU A 386 -3.00 16.17 -20.25
CA LEU A 386 -2.65 14.94 -19.52
C LEU A 386 -3.44 13.74 -20.05
N TYR A 387 -4.73 13.92 -20.32
CA TYR A 387 -5.53 12.84 -20.91
C TYR A 387 -5.17 12.61 -22.38
N LYS A 388 -5.30 13.63 -23.24
CA LYS A 388 -5.19 13.49 -24.70
C LYS A 388 -3.77 13.19 -25.19
N LYS A 389 -2.74 13.65 -24.47
CA LYS A 389 -1.33 13.49 -24.87
C LYS A 389 -0.61 12.43 -24.05
N ALA A 390 -0.85 12.37 -22.74
CA ALA A 390 -0.17 11.40 -21.85
C ALA A 390 -1.02 10.14 -21.55
N GLY A 391 -2.29 10.09 -21.95
CA GLY A 391 -3.17 8.94 -21.71
C GLY A 391 -3.58 8.80 -20.24
N ILE A 392 -3.50 9.87 -19.46
CA ILE A 392 -3.78 9.85 -18.02
C ILE A 392 -5.15 10.44 -17.75
N SER A 393 -6.07 9.61 -17.30
CA SER A 393 -7.42 10.02 -16.90
C SER A 393 -7.41 10.72 -15.54
N THR A 394 -8.43 11.51 -15.26
CA THR A 394 -8.58 12.22 -13.98
C THR A 394 -9.97 11.97 -13.40
N ILE A 395 -10.04 11.60 -12.12
CA ILE A 395 -11.27 11.66 -11.33
C ILE A 395 -11.08 12.75 -10.27
N LEU A 396 -11.82 13.84 -10.40
CA LEU A 396 -11.69 15.03 -9.55
C LEU A 396 -12.99 15.29 -8.78
N VAL A 397 -12.92 15.28 -7.44
CA VAL A 397 -13.98 15.87 -6.62
C VAL A 397 -13.85 17.38 -6.68
N ALA A 398 -14.91 18.06 -7.12
CA ALA A 398 -14.99 19.52 -7.20
C ALA A 398 -16.29 20.03 -6.57
N GLY A 399 -16.22 21.17 -5.91
CA GLY A 399 -17.35 21.82 -5.24
C GLY A 399 -17.34 23.34 -5.30
N SER A 400 -16.20 23.99 -5.54
CA SER A 400 -16.09 25.45 -5.45
C SER A 400 -15.91 26.16 -6.79
N SER A 401 -15.35 25.49 -7.80
CA SER A 401 -15.09 26.08 -9.12
C SER A 401 -15.87 25.40 -10.25
N GLY A 402 -16.71 26.18 -10.93
CA GLY A 402 -17.42 25.73 -12.15
C GLY A 402 -16.53 25.63 -13.39
N ALA A 403 -15.28 26.10 -13.32
CA ALA A 403 -14.39 26.14 -14.50
C ALA A 403 -14.06 24.73 -15.03
N PHE A 404 -14.00 23.74 -14.14
CA PHE A 404 -13.73 22.35 -14.50
C PHE A 404 -14.81 21.74 -15.40
N PHE A 405 -16.05 22.25 -15.38
CA PHE A 405 -17.12 21.75 -16.25
C PHE A 405 -16.83 21.90 -17.74
N HIS A 406 -15.92 22.80 -18.12
CA HIS A 406 -15.55 23.05 -19.51
C HIS A 406 -14.58 22.01 -20.09
N ILE A 407 -13.93 21.22 -19.22
CA ILE A 407 -12.94 20.21 -19.62
C ILE A 407 -13.38 18.78 -19.27
N ALA A 408 -14.52 18.62 -18.61
CA ALA A 408 -15.00 17.34 -18.12
C ALA A 408 -15.71 16.55 -19.22
N ASP A 409 -15.34 15.28 -19.38
CA ASP A 409 -16.03 14.33 -20.24
C ASP A 409 -17.25 13.71 -19.56
N THR A 410 -17.19 13.57 -18.22
CA THR A 410 -18.26 12.98 -17.41
C THR A 410 -18.44 13.76 -16.11
N ILE A 411 -19.68 14.07 -15.74
CA ILE A 411 -20.01 14.86 -14.56
C ILE A 411 -21.04 14.12 -13.72
N ILE A 412 -20.59 13.59 -12.59
CA ILE A 412 -21.40 12.84 -11.63
C ILE A 412 -21.73 13.75 -10.45
N GLN A 413 -23.00 14.12 -10.32
CA GLN A 413 -23.50 14.80 -9.14
C GLN A 413 -23.88 13.80 -8.05
N MET A 414 -23.29 13.93 -6.88
CA MET A 414 -23.77 13.28 -5.66
C MET A 414 -24.91 14.13 -5.07
N ASP A 415 -26.12 13.58 -5.07
CA ASP A 415 -27.29 14.16 -4.44
C ASP A 415 -27.84 13.21 -3.38
N SER A 416 -27.76 13.62 -2.10
CA SER A 416 -28.25 12.82 -0.98
C SER A 416 -27.76 11.37 -1.05
N TYR A 417 -26.45 11.20 -1.31
CA TYR A 417 -25.75 9.92 -1.46
C TYR A 417 -26.04 9.12 -2.73
N HIS A 418 -26.87 9.64 -3.64
CA HIS A 418 -27.14 9.04 -4.94
C HIS A 418 -26.34 9.74 -6.06
N PRO A 419 -25.63 8.98 -6.91
CA PRO A 419 -24.97 9.53 -8.09
C PRO A 419 -26.00 9.79 -9.21
N VAL A 420 -25.89 10.96 -9.84
CA VAL A 420 -26.67 11.35 -11.01
C VAL A 420 -25.70 11.86 -12.07
N ASP A 421 -25.77 11.29 -13.27
CA ASP A 421 -25.04 11.84 -14.41
C ASP A 421 -25.74 13.10 -14.90
N ILE A 422 -25.02 14.23 -14.84
CA ILE A 422 -25.51 15.54 -15.27
C ILE A 422 -24.69 16.09 -16.44
N SER A 423 -23.90 15.25 -17.12
CA SER A 423 -22.97 15.67 -18.17
C SER A 423 -23.65 16.47 -19.27
N GLU A 424 -24.73 15.95 -19.87
CA GLU A 424 -25.46 16.64 -20.95
C GLU A 424 -26.04 17.98 -20.49
N LYS A 425 -26.65 18.00 -19.30
CA LYS A 425 -27.26 19.20 -18.71
C LYS A 425 -26.22 20.30 -18.50
N VAL A 426 -25.05 19.94 -17.97
CA VAL A 426 -23.99 20.91 -17.67
C VAL A 426 -23.29 21.39 -18.94
N MET A 427 -23.01 20.50 -19.90
CA MET A 427 -22.44 20.90 -21.20
C MET A 427 -23.33 21.94 -21.91
N ALA A 428 -24.66 21.78 -21.84
CA ALA A 428 -25.60 22.77 -22.37
C ALA A 428 -25.56 24.12 -21.63
N LEU A 429 -25.18 24.14 -20.35
CA LEU A 429 -25.03 25.36 -19.55
C LEU A 429 -23.68 26.05 -19.77
N CYS A 430 -22.60 25.31 -20.03
CA CYS A 430 -21.26 25.87 -20.27
C CYS A 430 -21.26 26.92 -21.38
N GLY A 431 -22.10 26.77 -22.42
CA GLY A 431 -22.23 27.78 -23.49
C GLY A 431 -22.75 29.14 -23.03
N LYS A 432 -23.46 29.22 -21.90
CA LYS A 432 -23.94 30.48 -21.31
C LYS A 432 -22.88 31.17 -20.44
N TYR A 433 -21.84 30.44 -20.03
CA TYR A 433 -20.78 30.91 -19.14
C TYR A 433 -19.40 30.62 -19.77
N PRO A 434 -19.09 31.20 -20.94
CA PRO A 434 -17.84 30.89 -21.62
C PRO A 434 -16.63 31.30 -20.76
N LEU A 435 -15.62 30.43 -20.72
CA LEU A 435 -14.30 30.79 -20.20
C LEU A 435 -13.49 31.48 -21.30
N ASN A 436 -12.69 32.46 -20.92
CA ASN A 436 -11.70 33.03 -21.82
C ASN A 436 -10.70 31.93 -22.21
N PRO A 437 -10.42 31.73 -23.51
CA PRO A 437 -9.43 30.74 -23.93
C PRO A 437 -8.05 31.16 -23.42
N VAL A 438 -7.55 30.45 -22.41
CA VAL A 438 -6.18 30.67 -21.93
C VAL A 438 -5.28 29.63 -22.59
N LYS A 439 -4.35 30.11 -23.42
CA LYS A 439 -3.45 29.23 -24.18
C LYS A 439 -2.31 28.77 -23.28
N ALA A 440 -2.41 27.62 -22.63
CA ALA A 440 -1.29 27.01 -21.90
C ALA A 440 0.00 27.01 -22.76
N PRO A 441 1.20 27.11 -22.16
CA PRO A 441 2.44 26.82 -22.88
C PRO A 441 2.36 25.44 -23.54
N GLU A 442 3.19 25.18 -24.55
CA GLU A 442 3.23 23.85 -25.19
C GLU A 442 3.40 22.74 -24.15
N PHE A 443 2.62 21.66 -24.28
CA PHE A 443 2.76 20.47 -23.43
C PHE A 443 4.02 19.70 -23.85
N ARG A 444 4.90 19.45 -22.89
CA ARG A 444 6.10 18.64 -23.09
C ARG A 444 6.17 17.60 -22.00
N PHE A 445 6.51 16.37 -22.37
CA PHE A 445 6.73 15.33 -21.38
C PHE A 445 7.92 15.73 -20.49
N PRO A 446 7.76 15.69 -19.15
CA PRO A 446 8.86 15.95 -18.23
C PRO A 446 9.97 14.93 -18.46
N GLU A 447 11.21 15.41 -18.54
CA GLU A 447 12.38 14.53 -18.58
C GLU A 447 12.80 14.18 -17.14
N SER A 448 13.15 12.91 -16.89
CA SER A 448 13.67 12.47 -15.58
C SER A 448 15.13 12.04 -15.70
N HIS A 449 16.01 12.77 -15.03
CA HIS A 449 17.43 12.45 -14.89
C HIS A 449 17.89 12.46 -13.42
N ARG A 450 17.00 11.95 -12.55
CA ARG A 450 17.15 12.05 -11.09
C ARG A 450 18.14 11.02 -10.56
N ILE A 451 19.43 11.37 -10.56
CA ILE A 451 20.49 10.47 -10.07
C ILE A 451 20.36 10.23 -8.56
N MET A 452 20.45 8.97 -8.15
CA MET A 452 20.51 8.62 -6.73
C MET A 452 21.97 8.61 -6.27
N GLN A 453 22.29 9.55 -5.37
CA GLN A 453 23.65 9.70 -4.86
C GLN A 453 24.04 8.54 -3.95
N LYS A 454 25.28 8.09 -4.09
CA LYS A 454 25.87 7.06 -3.24
C LYS A 454 26.22 7.66 -1.89
N GLN A 455 25.66 7.08 -0.83
CA GLN A 455 26.07 7.46 0.53
C GLN A 455 27.32 6.71 0.94
N THR A 456 28.30 7.43 1.48
CA THR A 456 29.49 6.80 2.09
C THR A 456 29.11 6.35 3.50
N PRO A 457 29.05 5.05 3.78
CA PRO A 457 28.64 4.58 5.10
C PRO A 457 29.70 4.94 6.15
N SER A 458 29.25 5.36 7.34
CA SER A 458 30.12 5.52 8.50
C SER A 458 30.80 4.19 8.83
N ILE A 459 32.08 4.22 9.18
CA ILE A 459 32.79 3.02 9.63
C ILE A 459 32.62 2.89 11.14
N ARG A 460 32.21 1.71 11.61
CA ARG A 460 32.11 1.45 13.05
C ARG A 460 33.48 1.53 13.70
N SER A 461 33.65 2.43 14.66
CA SER A 461 34.91 2.63 15.39
C SER A 461 35.18 1.57 16.46
N HIS A 462 34.13 1.01 17.08
CA HIS A 462 34.26 0.12 18.23
C HIS A 462 33.28 -1.08 18.22
N GLY A 463 33.61 -2.13 18.97
CA GLY A 463 32.80 -3.34 19.15
C GLY A 463 33.15 -4.50 18.20
N ARG A 464 32.39 -5.61 18.28
CA ARG A 464 32.63 -6.85 17.49
C ARG A 464 32.65 -6.67 15.96
N ASN A 465 32.15 -5.54 15.46
CA ASN A 465 32.10 -5.20 14.04
C ASN A 465 32.91 -3.92 13.72
N ALA A 466 33.91 -3.57 14.53
CA ALA A 466 34.80 -2.45 14.23
C ALA A 466 35.46 -2.62 12.86
N GLY A 467 35.59 -1.53 12.09
CA GLY A 467 36.13 -1.54 10.73
C GLY A 467 35.12 -1.93 9.63
N ARG A 468 33.88 -2.29 9.97
CA ARG A 468 32.81 -2.56 8.99
C ARG A 468 31.93 -1.33 8.76
N PRO A 469 31.38 -1.15 7.55
CA PRO A 469 30.33 -0.17 7.29
C PRO A 469 29.16 -0.31 8.26
N GLU A 470 28.71 0.80 8.83
CA GLU A 470 27.50 0.84 9.62
C GLU A 470 26.30 0.63 8.70
N GLN A 471 25.53 -0.41 9.00
CA GLN A 471 24.27 -0.65 8.30
C GLN A 471 23.20 0.33 8.79
N LEU A 472 22.42 0.86 7.84
CA LEU A 472 21.30 1.73 8.15
C LEU A 472 20.26 0.96 8.97
N LYS A 473 19.78 1.59 10.03
CA LYS A 473 18.69 1.08 10.85
C LYS A 473 17.39 1.71 10.39
N ILE A 474 16.33 0.91 10.33
CA ILE A 474 14.99 1.39 10.00
C ILE A 474 14.15 1.36 11.27
N LYS A 475 13.39 2.41 11.51
CA LYS A 475 12.35 2.46 12.55
C LYS A 475 11.06 2.97 11.92
N VAL A 476 10.07 2.10 11.86
CA VAL A 476 8.77 2.40 11.24
C VAL A 476 7.87 3.13 12.22
N HIS A 477 7.11 4.10 11.71
CA HIS A 477 6.17 4.94 12.46
C HIS A 477 4.74 4.72 11.93
N GLY A 478 4.25 3.49 12.05
CA GLY A 478 2.94 3.14 11.51
C GLY A 478 2.90 3.31 9.99
N LYS A 479 1.84 3.95 9.49
CA LYS A 479 1.67 4.25 8.05
C LYS A 479 2.33 5.58 7.65
N ASP A 480 2.57 6.45 8.63
CA ASP A 480 3.01 7.83 8.46
C ASP A 480 4.44 7.95 7.92
N GLY A 481 5.26 6.91 8.02
CA GLY A 481 6.63 6.95 7.52
C GLY A 481 7.60 6.10 8.33
N PHE A 482 8.88 6.38 8.15
CA PHE A 482 9.95 5.69 8.87
C PHE A 482 11.22 6.54 8.98
N LEU A 483 12.02 6.26 10.00
CA LEU A 483 13.40 6.72 10.09
C LEU A 483 14.32 5.72 9.44
N ILE A 484 15.23 6.19 8.59
CA ILE A 484 16.36 5.43 8.04
C ILE A 484 17.67 6.10 8.47
N GLY A 485 18.44 5.41 9.32
CA GLY A 485 19.59 6.02 10.00
C GLY A 485 19.13 7.15 10.94
N LYS A 486 19.39 8.40 10.55
CA LYS A 486 18.96 9.61 11.26
C LYS A 486 17.90 10.41 10.50
N GLN A 487 17.51 9.93 9.33
CA GLN A 487 16.71 10.69 8.41
C GLN A 487 15.27 10.20 8.43
N ASP A 488 14.34 11.15 8.46
CA ASP A 488 12.91 10.88 8.38
C ASP A 488 12.44 10.83 6.93
N VAL A 489 11.62 9.82 6.64
CA VAL A 489 10.87 9.70 5.39
C VAL A 489 9.39 9.74 5.74
N ASP A 490 8.80 10.92 5.59
CA ASP A 490 7.39 11.19 5.84
C ASP A 490 6.56 10.71 4.65
N LEU A 491 5.55 9.88 4.92
CA LEU A 491 4.62 9.30 3.96
C LEU A 491 3.16 9.57 4.34
N ARG A 492 2.89 10.45 5.32
CA ARG A 492 1.54 10.71 5.86
C ARG A 492 0.50 11.10 4.82
N TYR A 493 0.94 11.73 3.74
CA TYR A 493 0.07 12.19 2.66
C TYR A 493 -0.06 11.17 1.51
N ILE A 494 0.57 10.00 1.61
CA ILE A 494 0.33 8.87 0.73
C ILE A 494 -0.86 8.07 1.28
N GLU A 495 -2.06 8.55 1.00
CA GLU A 495 -3.32 8.05 1.59
C GLU A 495 -3.63 6.58 1.22
N GLN A 496 -3.10 6.13 0.08
CA GLN A 496 -3.21 4.74 -0.39
C GLN A 496 -2.28 3.75 0.37
N LEU A 497 -1.40 4.22 1.27
CA LEU A 497 -0.72 3.34 2.21
C LEU A 497 -1.69 2.95 3.35
N ILE A 498 -2.17 1.72 3.27
CA ILE A 498 -3.21 1.20 4.16
C ILE A 498 -2.67 0.38 5.34
N ASP A 499 -1.43 -0.10 5.25
CA ASP A 499 -0.86 -1.06 6.20
C ASP A 499 0.57 -0.68 6.61
N PRO A 500 0.90 -0.61 7.92
CA PRO A 500 2.25 -0.29 8.39
C PRO A 500 3.32 -1.30 7.90
N GLU A 501 2.94 -2.53 7.55
CA GLU A 501 3.84 -3.50 6.96
C GLU A 501 4.26 -3.14 5.52
N GLN A 502 3.45 -2.35 4.79
CA GLN A 502 3.89 -1.76 3.51
C GLN A 502 4.96 -0.72 3.76
N THR A 503 4.78 0.16 4.75
CA THR A 503 5.77 1.15 5.17
C THR A 503 7.08 0.49 5.61
N ALA A 504 7.00 -0.63 6.31
CA ALA A 504 8.16 -1.44 6.68
C ALA A 504 8.90 -2.00 5.45
N ALA A 505 8.16 -2.49 4.44
CA ALA A 505 8.73 -2.99 3.19
C ALA A 505 9.39 -1.86 2.39
N LEU A 506 8.75 -0.70 2.28
CA LEU A 506 9.31 0.50 1.65
C LEU A 506 10.64 0.92 2.30
N GLY A 507 10.71 0.91 3.63
CA GLY A 507 11.95 1.18 4.35
C GLY A 507 13.07 0.19 3.99
N LEU A 508 12.77 -1.11 3.88
CA LEU A 508 13.77 -2.11 3.45
C LEU A 508 14.21 -1.91 2.01
N LEU A 509 13.28 -1.61 1.10
CA LEU A 509 13.58 -1.35 -0.31
C LEU A 509 14.49 -0.14 -0.47
N LEU A 510 14.17 0.96 0.21
CA LEU A 510 14.98 2.17 0.18
C LEU A 510 16.36 1.93 0.79
N LYS A 511 16.44 1.22 1.91
CA LYS A 511 17.73 0.82 2.50
C LYS A 511 18.54 -0.01 1.53
N TYR A 512 17.94 -1.01 0.88
CA TYR A 512 18.64 -1.84 -0.09
C TYR A 512 19.15 -1.01 -1.27
N ALA A 513 18.34 -0.09 -1.78
CA ALA A 513 18.76 0.82 -2.84
C ALA A 513 19.98 1.65 -2.44
N ILE A 514 19.95 2.30 -1.26
CA ILE A 514 21.06 3.12 -0.76
C ILE A 514 22.32 2.28 -0.56
N GLU A 515 22.21 1.10 0.04
CA GLU A 515 23.37 0.28 0.40
C GLU A 515 23.95 -0.53 -0.77
N LYS A 516 23.18 -0.79 -1.83
CA LYS A 516 23.54 -1.77 -2.88
C LYS A 516 23.43 -1.26 -4.32
N LEU A 517 22.54 -0.31 -4.61
CA LEU A 517 22.20 0.07 -5.99
C LEU A 517 22.63 1.49 -6.36
N ALA A 518 22.62 2.41 -5.39
CA ALA A 518 23.06 3.80 -5.58
C ALA A 518 24.57 3.85 -5.89
N ASP A 519 24.90 4.43 -7.03
CA ASP A 519 26.25 4.42 -7.61
C ASP A 519 26.64 5.73 -8.32
N ASP A 520 25.91 6.82 -8.05
CA ASP A 520 26.09 8.14 -8.68
C ASP A 520 25.87 8.16 -10.20
N ARG A 521 25.28 7.10 -10.77
CA ARG A 521 25.01 6.97 -12.21
C ARG A 521 23.59 6.55 -12.52
N ARG A 522 23.02 5.64 -11.74
CA ARG A 522 21.63 5.21 -11.94
C ARG A 522 20.65 6.27 -11.47
N THR A 523 19.60 6.44 -12.26
CA THR A 523 18.43 7.25 -11.89
C THR A 523 17.57 6.52 -10.85
N VAL A 524 16.63 7.25 -10.25
CA VAL A 524 15.58 6.65 -9.40
C VAL A 524 14.82 5.58 -10.16
N ALA A 525 14.44 5.87 -11.41
CA ALA A 525 13.68 4.96 -12.25
C ALA A 525 14.47 3.66 -12.49
N ASP A 526 15.76 3.74 -12.85
CA ASP A 526 16.61 2.56 -13.04
C ASP A 526 16.67 1.68 -11.78
N ILE A 527 16.82 2.31 -10.61
CA ILE A 527 16.90 1.60 -9.33
C ILE A 527 15.57 0.93 -9.01
N ILE A 528 14.45 1.64 -9.18
CA ILE A 528 13.11 1.09 -8.93
C ILE A 528 12.78 -0.02 -9.92
N GLU A 529 13.21 0.07 -11.18
CA GLU A 529 13.04 -1.01 -12.16
C GLU A 529 13.79 -2.28 -11.72
N ILE A 530 15.04 -2.15 -11.27
CA ILE A 530 15.81 -3.27 -10.70
C ILE A 530 15.08 -3.87 -9.50
N LEU A 531 14.59 -3.04 -8.57
CA LEU A 531 13.84 -3.50 -7.39
C LEU A 531 12.54 -4.20 -7.79
N SER A 532 11.78 -3.66 -8.74
CA SER A 532 10.54 -4.25 -9.26
C SER A 532 10.80 -5.61 -9.89
N GLY A 533 11.88 -5.75 -10.66
CA GLY A 533 12.32 -7.03 -11.21
C GLY A 533 12.64 -8.06 -10.11
N GLN A 534 13.36 -7.63 -9.06
CA GLN A 534 13.67 -8.50 -7.92
C GLN A 534 12.42 -8.89 -7.12
N LEU A 535 11.47 -7.98 -6.92
CA LEU A 535 10.20 -8.27 -6.24
C LEU A 535 9.36 -9.27 -7.03
N LYS A 536 9.27 -9.11 -8.36
CA LYS A 536 8.54 -10.05 -9.23
C LYS A 536 9.15 -11.45 -9.21
N GLN A 537 10.47 -11.56 -9.17
CA GLN A 537 11.16 -12.86 -9.20
C GLN A 537 11.23 -13.54 -7.83
N ASN A 538 11.52 -12.78 -6.77
CA ASN A 538 11.92 -13.31 -5.47
C ASN A 538 10.99 -12.88 -4.32
N GLY A 539 9.95 -12.09 -4.58
CA GLY A 539 9.15 -11.44 -3.54
C GLY A 539 10.02 -10.55 -2.66
N LEU A 540 9.64 -10.37 -1.40
CA LEU A 540 10.43 -9.60 -0.42
C LEU A 540 11.65 -10.36 0.12
N SER A 541 11.83 -11.63 -0.25
CA SER A 541 12.84 -12.50 0.36
C SER A 541 14.28 -12.11 0.02
N PHE A 542 14.52 -11.48 -1.14
CA PHE A 542 15.87 -11.04 -1.56
C PHE A 542 16.47 -9.98 -0.62
N LEU A 543 15.61 -9.21 0.07
CA LEU A 543 16.02 -8.19 1.04
C LEU A 543 16.70 -8.79 2.28
N SER A 544 16.59 -10.11 2.48
CA SER A 544 17.25 -10.81 3.59
C SER A 544 18.74 -11.09 3.37
N GLY A 545 19.28 -10.83 2.16
CA GLY A 545 20.70 -11.02 1.85
C GLY A 545 21.19 -12.47 2.04
N GLY A 546 20.31 -13.45 1.83
CA GLY A 546 20.60 -14.88 2.01
C GLY A 546 20.42 -15.40 3.44
N SER A 547 19.94 -14.57 4.36
CA SER A 547 19.49 -14.98 5.70
C SER A 547 18.02 -15.44 5.66
N TYR A 548 17.27 -15.19 6.72
CA TYR A 548 15.83 -15.33 6.77
C TYR A 548 15.14 -13.96 6.64
N ILE A 549 14.02 -13.92 5.92
CA ILE A 549 13.11 -12.77 5.94
C ILE A 549 12.16 -12.92 7.14
N SER A 550 11.91 -11.83 7.85
CA SER A 550 11.01 -11.80 9.00
C SER A 550 9.55 -11.62 8.58
N CYS A 551 8.63 -11.93 9.49
CA CYS A 551 7.26 -11.39 9.48
C CYS A 551 7.28 -9.86 9.59
N GLY A 552 6.16 -9.20 9.24
CA GLY A 552 5.98 -7.76 9.39
C GLY A 552 6.21 -6.92 8.13
N TYR A 553 6.07 -7.52 6.94
CA TYR A 553 6.21 -6.82 5.66
C TYR A 553 5.09 -7.21 4.70
N ALA A 554 4.52 -6.20 4.05
CA ALA A 554 3.49 -6.32 3.03
C ALA A 554 3.97 -5.67 1.73
N MET A 555 3.58 -6.23 0.58
CA MET A 555 4.02 -5.75 -0.72
C MET A 555 3.44 -4.35 -1.03
N PRO A 556 4.27 -3.31 -1.22
CA PRO A 556 3.81 -2.03 -1.73
C PRO A 556 3.60 -2.09 -3.26
N ARG A 557 2.73 -1.24 -3.82
CA ARG A 557 2.64 -1.06 -5.28
C ARG A 557 3.82 -0.24 -5.78
N LEU A 558 4.04 -0.29 -7.09
CA LEU A 558 5.08 0.48 -7.76
C LEU A 558 4.97 1.98 -7.46
N GLN A 559 3.74 2.52 -7.48
CA GLN A 559 3.45 3.92 -7.21
C GLN A 559 3.84 4.34 -5.79
N GLU A 560 3.66 3.48 -4.78
CA GLU A 560 4.13 3.75 -3.42
C GLU A 560 5.66 3.69 -3.30
N ILE A 561 6.32 2.80 -4.07
CA ILE A 561 7.80 2.75 -4.10
C ILE A 561 8.36 4.07 -4.65
N TYR A 562 7.84 4.55 -5.79
CA TYR A 562 8.22 5.87 -6.32
C TYR A 562 7.95 6.97 -5.30
N SER A 563 6.74 7.00 -4.73
CA SER A 563 6.35 8.00 -3.73
C SER A 563 7.29 8.02 -2.52
N CYS A 564 7.74 6.86 -2.05
CA CYS A 564 8.71 6.74 -0.96
C CYS A 564 10.08 7.30 -1.37
N PHE A 565 10.58 6.95 -2.56
CA PHE A 565 11.90 7.38 -3.02
C PHE A 565 11.96 8.89 -3.32
N ASN A 566 10.82 9.49 -3.68
CA ASN A 566 10.69 10.93 -3.92
C ASN A 566 10.72 11.75 -2.62
N ARG A 567 10.27 11.18 -1.50
CA ARG A 567 10.24 11.83 -0.18
C ARG A 567 11.52 11.60 0.62
N TYR A 568 12.44 10.78 0.10
CA TYR A 568 13.76 10.60 0.68
C TYR A 568 14.69 11.78 0.36
N ARG A 569 15.04 12.58 1.38
CA ARG A 569 16.10 13.60 1.31
C ARG A 569 17.44 12.92 0.99
N ARG A 570 18.11 13.29 -0.10
CA ARG A 570 19.33 12.60 -0.56
C ARG A 570 20.59 13.25 -0.04
#